data_AF-A0A813EEK6-F1
#
_entry.id   AF-A0A813EEK6-F1
#
_cell.length_a   1.000
_cell.length_b   1.000
_cell.length_c   1.000
_cell.angle_alpha   90.00
_cell.angle_beta   90.00
_cell.angle_gamma   90.00
#
_symmetry.space_group_name_H-M   'P 1'
#
loop_
_entity.id
_entity.type
_entity.pdbx_description
1 polymer ?
#
loop_
_entity_poly.entity_id
_entity_poly.type
_entity_poly.pdbx_seq_one_letter_code
_entity_poly.pdbx_strand_id
1 'polypeptide(L)'
;MAIAVAGRLSDLKVQDAEASNAGDKRMIDELVASYPGGHGAMNRFVRNSIRDALLVIREHHTAMFERQMRALEQRSDSDMNLNIPVPRMPTRLLVTPSTPAQEDEEDDSPSPAGGSFSFPRMPDRSMESVSLSEDELSDSSGGDGSGDSSDVEAPLSHGFSRPWDPSHG
;
A
#
# COMPACT_ATOMS: atom_id res chain seq x y z
N MET A 1 -8.80 -10.55 -1.11
CA MET A 1 -7.68 -11.08 -1.95
C MET A 1 -6.32 -10.49 -1.57
N ALA A 2 -6.18 -9.17 -1.39
CA ALA A 2 -4.90 -8.51 -1.08
C ALA A 2 -4.16 -9.06 0.16
N ILE A 3 -4.88 -9.38 1.25
CA ILE A 3 -4.27 -9.91 2.49
C ILE A 3 -3.64 -11.29 2.28
N ALA A 4 -4.26 -12.15 1.45
CA ALA A 4 -3.71 -13.48 1.16
C ALA A 4 -2.44 -13.40 0.30
N VAL A 5 -2.42 -12.45 -0.65
CA VAL A 5 -1.23 -12.17 -1.47
C VAL A 5 -0.11 -11.61 -0.59
N ALA A 6 -0.42 -10.68 0.31
CA ALA A 6 0.52 -10.13 1.28
C ALA A 6 1.20 -11.20 2.14
N GLY A 7 0.43 -12.17 2.64
CA GLY A 7 0.97 -13.29 3.42
C GLY A 7 1.91 -14.19 2.61
N ARG A 8 1.61 -14.43 1.33
CA ARG A 8 2.54 -15.17 0.45
C ARG A 8 3.81 -14.39 0.15
N LEU A 9 3.68 -13.07 0.00
CA LEU A 9 4.81 -12.18 -0.29
C LEU A 9 5.73 -11.97 0.91
N SER A 10 5.24 -12.07 2.16
CA SER A 10 6.10 -11.96 3.34
C SER A 10 7.11 -13.11 3.47
N ASP A 11 6.72 -14.29 2.99
CA ASP A 11 7.54 -15.51 3.04
C ASP A 11 8.49 -15.64 1.85
N LEU A 12 8.30 -14.82 0.81
CA LEU A 12 9.10 -14.85 -0.41
C LEU A 12 10.57 -14.53 -0.08
N LYS A 13 11.48 -15.33 -0.64
CA LYS A 13 12.92 -15.07 -0.64
C LYS A 13 13.37 -14.93 -2.09
N VAL A 14 14.11 -13.87 -2.39
CA VAL A 14 14.59 -13.57 -3.75
C VAL A 14 15.42 -14.72 -4.32
N GLN A 15 16.22 -15.38 -3.50
CA GLN A 15 17.03 -16.56 -3.89
C GLN A 15 16.20 -17.77 -4.38
N ASP A 16 14.96 -17.89 -3.88
CA ASP A 16 14.06 -19.00 -4.22
C ASP A 16 13.24 -18.66 -5.47
N ALA A 17 13.36 -17.44 -6.02
CA ALA A 17 12.68 -17.07 -7.25
C ALA A 17 13.21 -17.91 -8.43
N GLU A 18 12.29 -18.42 -9.24
CA GLU A 18 12.60 -19.08 -10.50
C GLU A 18 12.57 -18.04 -11.63
N ALA A 19 13.62 -18.02 -12.44
CA ALA A 19 13.64 -17.28 -13.69
C ALA A 19 13.45 -18.27 -14.84
N SER A 20 12.73 -17.85 -15.88
CA SER A 20 12.53 -18.67 -17.09
C SER A 20 13.84 -19.06 -17.77
N ASN A 21 14.91 -18.29 -17.55
CA ASN A 21 16.26 -18.55 -18.02
C ASN A 21 17.20 -18.73 -16.82
N ALA A 22 17.82 -19.92 -16.74
CA ALA A 22 18.77 -20.24 -15.68
C ALA A 22 20.02 -19.34 -15.69
N GLY A 23 20.43 -18.84 -16.86
CA GLY A 23 21.54 -17.90 -16.97
C GLY A 23 21.24 -16.57 -16.29
N ASP A 24 20.03 -16.05 -16.47
CA ASP A 24 19.59 -14.79 -15.86
C ASP A 24 19.45 -14.93 -14.34
N LYS A 25 18.90 -16.06 -13.86
CA LYS A 25 18.87 -16.36 -12.42
C LYS A 25 20.27 -16.29 -11.81
N ARG A 26 21.23 -16.99 -12.42
CA ARG A 26 22.62 -17.01 -11.92
C ARG A 26 23.26 -15.62 -11.94
N MET A 27 23.05 -14.88 -13.02
CA MET A 27 23.56 -13.50 -13.13
C MET A 27 22.99 -12.59 -12.03
N ILE A 28 21.69 -12.68 -11.77
CA ILE A 28 21.02 -11.91 -10.71
C ILE A 28 21.53 -12.34 -9.34
N ASP A 29 21.67 -13.64 -9.09
CA ASP A 29 22.18 -14.16 -7.81
C ASP A 29 23.62 -13.72 -7.55
N GLU A 30 24.49 -13.77 -8.55
CA GLU A 30 25.88 -13.29 -8.47
C GLU A 30 25.92 -11.76 -8.26
N LEU A 31 25.07 -11.01 -8.96
CA LEU A 31 24.95 -9.57 -8.79
C LEU A 31 24.49 -9.22 -7.37
N VAL A 32 23.41 -9.83 -6.87
CA VAL A 32 22.90 -9.59 -5.52
C VAL A 32 23.95 -9.99 -4.47
N ALA A 33 24.65 -11.10 -4.65
CA ALA A 33 25.72 -11.55 -3.75
C ALA A 33 26.92 -10.58 -3.71
N SER A 34 27.17 -9.82 -4.78
CA SER A 34 28.27 -8.85 -4.83
C SER A 34 28.02 -7.60 -3.95
N TYR A 35 26.76 -7.30 -3.60
CA TYR A 35 26.42 -6.16 -2.76
C TYR A 35 26.61 -6.48 -1.26
N PRO A 36 26.99 -5.49 -0.43
CA PRO A 36 27.08 -5.67 1.01
C PRO A 36 25.71 -6.08 1.60
N GLY A 37 25.68 -7.21 2.29
CA GLY A 37 24.47 -7.80 2.86
C GLY A 37 23.71 -8.78 1.94
N GLY A 38 24.08 -8.83 0.65
CA GLY A 38 23.62 -9.84 -0.30
C GLY A 38 22.10 -10.00 -0.40
N HIS A 39 21.66 -11.25 -0.56
CA HIS A 39 20.24 -11.61 -0.58
C HIS A 39 19.52 -11.24 0.72
N GLY A 40 20.21 -11.20 1.86
CA GLY A 40 19.62 -10.82 3.14
C GLY A 40 19.13 -9.37 3.15
N ALA A 41 19.97 -8.45 2.67
CA ALA A 41 19.62 -7.04 2.52
C ALA A 41 18.48 -6.85 1.50
N MET A 42 18.56 -7.54 0.35
CA MET A 42 17.52 -7.49 -0.68
C MET A 42 16.16 -8.01 -0.18
N ASN A 43 16.16 -9.16 0.50
CA ASN A 43 14.95 -9.72 1.11
C ASN A 43 14.33 -8.77 2.15
N ARG A 44 15.17 -8.13 2.99
CA ARG A 44 14.70 -7.13 3.95
C ARG A 44 14.08 -5.92 3.24
N PHE A 45 14.72 -5.42 2.19
CA PHE A 45 14.21 -4.31 1.39
C PHE A 45 12.83 -4.64 0.81
N VAL A 46 12.70 -5.77 0.11
CA VAL A 46 11.43 -6.21 -0.50
C VAL A 46 10.33 -6.33 0.56
N ARG A 47 10.62 -6.94 1.72
CA ARG A 47 9.66 -7.06 2.83
C ARG A 47 9.22 -5.71 3.38
N ASN A 48 10.14 -4.77 3.52
CA ASN A 48 9.81 -3.42 3.97
C ASN A 48 8.92 -2.71 2.95
N SER A 49 9.24 -2.79 1.65
CA SER A 49 8.40 -2.20 0.61
C SER A 49 6.99 -2.80 0.57
N ILE A 50 6.85 -4.11 0.75
CA ILE A 50 5.53 -4.75 0.84
C ILE A 50 4.79 -4.25 2.09
N ARG A 51 5.46 -4.19 3.25
CA ARG A 51 4.86 -3.69 4.49
C ARG A 51 4.33 -2.27 4.31
N ASP A 52 5.12 -1.38 3.74
CA ASP A 52 4.75 0.02 3.54
C ASP A 52 3.54 0.14 2.60
N ALA A 53 3.53 -0.64 1.50
CA ALA A 53 2.38 -0.69 0.60
C ALA A 53 1.10 -1.17 1.30
N LEU A 54 1.19 -2.16 2.20
CA LEU A 54 0.04 -2.65 2.96
C LEU A 54 -0.49 -1.63 3.95
N LEU A 55 0.38 -0.82 4.56
CA LEU A 55 -0.03 0.27 5.44
C LEU A 55 -0.83 1.32 4.66
N VAL A 56 -0.34 1.73 3.49
CA VAL A 56 -1.04 2.70 2.62
C VAL A 56 -2.41 2.17 2.19
N ILE A 57 -2.51 0.90 1.79
CA ILE A 57 -3.79 0.27 1.42
C ILE A 57 -4.75 0.27 2.61
N ARG A 58 -4.27 -0.08 3.80
CA ARG A 58 -5.08 -0.07 5.03
C ARG A 58 -5.63 1.32 5.33
N GLU A 59 -4.78 2.34 5.28
CA GLU A 59 -5.17 3.74 5.52
C GLU A 59 -6.23 4.19 4.51
N HIS A 60 -6.01 3.94 3.22
CA HIS A 60 -6.96 4.27 2.17
C HIS A 60 -8.32 3.58 2.37
N HIS A 61 -8.32 2.28 2.70
CA HIS A 61 -9.56 1.53 2.95
C HIS A 61 -10.30 2.05 4.19
N THR A 62 -9.57 2.40 5.24
CA THR A 62 -10.15 2.96 6.47
C THR A 62 -10.83 4.31 6.17
N ALA A 63 -10.14 5.19 5.45
CA ALA A 63 -10.70 6.48 5.05
C ALA A 63 -11.94 6.34 4.15
N MET A 64 -11.92 5.41 3.19
CA MET A 64 -13.09 5.13 2.33
C MET A 64 -14.27 4.57 3.11
N PHE A 65 -14.01 3.69 4.08
CA PHE A 65 -15.03 3.15 4.97
C PHE A 65 -15.67 4.23 5.83
N GLU A 66 -14.87 5.06 6.50
CA GLU A 66 -15.37 6.19 7.31
C GLU A 66 -16.18 7.17 6.48
N ARG A 67 -15.75 7.45 5.25
CA ARG A 67 -16.51 8.28 4.31
C ARG A 67 -17.89 7.69 4.00
N GLN A 68 -17.97 6.38 3.78
CA GLN A 68 -19.25 5.70 3.52
C GLN A 68 -20.14 5.70 4.76
N MET A 69 -19.59 5.44 5.94
CA MET A 69 -20.33 5.50 7.21
C MET A 69 -20.93 6.89 7.43
N ARG A 70 -20.14 7.95 7.23
CA ARG A 70 -20.63 9.33 7.33
C ARG A 70 -21.74 9.64 6.33
N ALA A 71 -21.65 9.12 5.11
CA ALA A 71 -22.69 9.31 4.10
C ALA A 71 -24.01 8.62 4.47
N LEU A 72 -23.94 7.45 5.11
CA LEU A 72 -25.12 6.73 5.60
C LEU A 72 -25.78 7.43 6.80
N GLU A 73 -24.97 7.98 7.72
CA GLU A 73 -25.46 8.78 8.86
C GLU A 73 -26.21 10.02 8.38
N GLN A 74 -25.60 10.80 7.48
CA GLN A 74 -26.20 12.02 6.92
C GLN A 74 -27.55 11.74 6.22
N ARG A 75 -27.64 10.61 5.52
CA ARG A 75 -28.89 10.20 4.86
C ARG A 75 -29.96 9.81 5.88
N SER A 76 -29.58 9.08 6.93
CA SER A 76 -30.49 8.66 8.00
C SER A 76 -31.08 9.88 8.74
N ASP A 77 -30.27 10.91 8.99
CA ASP A 77 -30.74 12.16 9.61
C ASP A 77 -31.66 12.97 8.68
N SER A 78 -31.36 12.97 7.38
CA SER A 78 -32.16 13.66 6.37
C SER A 78 -33.56 13.05 6.22
N ASP A 79 -33.67 11.71 6.28
CA ASP A 79 -34.94 10.99 6.17
C ASP A 79 -35.87 11.30 7.36
N MET A 80 -35.33 11.63 8.54
CA MET A 80 -36.11 12.00 9.72
C MET A 80 -36.61 13.46 9.70
N ASN A 81 -35.93 14.36 8.97
CA ASN A 81 -36.34 15.77 8.86
C ASN A 81 -37.33 16.02 7.71
N LEU A 82 -37.57 15.01 6.88
CA LEU A 82 -38.61 15.01 5.88
C LEU A 82 -39.94 14.69 6.56
N ASN A 83 -40.60 15.72 7.13
CA ASN A 83 -42.04 15.74 7.42
C ASN A 83 -42.82 15.69 6.09
N ILE A 84 -42.56 14.67 5.28
CA ILE A 84 -43.26 14.40 4.03
C ILE A 84 -44.62 13.84 4.44
N PRO A 85 -45.73 14.55 4.15
CA PRO A 85 -47.05 14.00 4.37
C PRO A 85 -47.15 12.72 3.54
N VAL A 86 -47.28 11.59 4.23
CA VAL A 86 -47.29 10.25 3.65
C VAL A 86 -48.30 10.21 2.50
N PRO A 87 -47.86 10.16 1.23
CA PRO A 87 -48.80 9.96 0.14
C PRO A 87 -49.37 8.55 0.29
N ARG A 88 -50.68 8.47 0.55
CA ARG A 88 -51.43 7.20 0.58
C ARG A 88 -51.26 6.51 -0.78
N MET A 89 -50.38 5.51 -0.83
CA MET A 89 -50.22 4.68 -2.02
C MET A 89 -51.51 3.87 -2.24
N PRO A 90 -52.10 3.90 -3.44
CA PRO A 90 -53.18 3.00 -3.78
C PRO A 90 -52.65 1.56 -3.81
N THR A 91 -53.29 0.70 -3.02
CA THR A 91 -53.07 -0.74 -2.96
C THR A 91 -53.22 -1.35 -4.35
N ARG A 92 -52.12 -1.55 -5.08
CA ARG A 92 -52.14 -2.39 -6.29
C ARG A 92 -51.63 -3.78 -5.96
N LEU A 93 -52.60 -4.69 -6.04
CA LEU A 93 -52.52 -6.13 -5.90
C LEU A 93 -51.57 -6.77 -6.93
N LEU A 94 -50.83 -7.77 -6.45
CA LEU A 94 -50.43 -9.02 -7.09
C LEU A 94 -50.13 -9.03 -8.61
N VAL A 95 -48.86 -9.31 -8.95
CA VAL A 95 -48.51 -10.28 -10.02
C VAL A 95 -47.28 -11.09 -9.58
N THR A 96 -47.38 -12.40 -9.78
CA THR A 96 -46.58 -13.54 -9.32
C THR A 96 -45.36 -13.87 -10.22
N PRO A 97 -44.46 -14.79 -9.80
CA PRO A 97 -43.11 -14.99 -10.34
C PRO A 97 -43.05 -15.98 -11.51
N SER A 98 -41.98 -15.95 -12.32
CA SER A 98 -41.59 -17.08 -13.17
C SER A 98 -40.10 -17.06 -13.59
N THR A 99 -39.38 -18.07 -13.11
CA THR A 99 -38.11 -18.73 -13.53
C THR A 99 -38.18 -19.12 -15.03
N PRO A 100 -37.09 -19.37 -15.83
CA PRO A 100 -35.96 -20.24 -15.47
C PRO A 100 -34.56 -19.97 -16.08
N ALA A 101 -33.64 -20.85 -15.67
CA ALA A 101 -32.24 -21.02 -16.01
C ALA A 101 -31.91 -20.96 -17.51
N GLN A 102 -30.74 -20.38 -17.81
CA GLN A 102 -29.98 -20.68 -19.02
C GLN A 102 -28.50 -20.83 -18.63
N GLU A 103 -28.04 -22.07 -18.73
CA GLU A 103 -26.65 -22.47 -18.70
C GLU A 103 -26.12 -22.28 -20.12
N ASP A 104 -25.31 -21.25 -20.35
CA ASP A 104 -24.53 -21.12 -21.59
C ASP A 104 -23.06 -21.28 -21.22
N GLU A 105 -22.52 -22.46 -21.51
CA GLU A 105 -21.10 -22.76 -21.56
C GLU A 105 -20.49 -22.06 -22.79
N GLU A 106 -19.87 -20.90 -22.59
CA GLU A 106 -18.98 -20.33 -23.62
C GLU A 106 -17.53 -20.71 -23.30
N ASP A 107 -17.04 -21.67 -24.10
CA ASP A 107 -15.63 -22.00 -24.33
C ASP A 107 -14.91 -20.83 -25.00
N ASP A 108 -14.48 -19.85 -24.20
CA ASP A 108 -13.68 -18.72 -24.69
C ASP A 108 -12.19 -19.02 -24.48
N SER A 109 -11.61 -19.71 -25.47
CA SER A 109 -10.17 -19.92 -25.59
C SER A 109 -9.46 -18.56 -25.75
N PRO A 110 -8.61 -18.12 -24.80
CA PRO A 110 -7.92 -16.84 -24.92
C PRO A 110 -6.86 -16.92 -26.01
N SER A 111 -7.19 -16.32 -27.16
CA SER A 111 -6.23 -16.01 -28.22
C SER A 111 -5.16 -15.05 -27.67
N PRO A 112 -3.85 -15.33 -27.81
CA PRO A 112 -2.80 -14.45 -27.33
C PRO A 112 -2.69 -13.25 -28.27
N ALA A 113 -3.60 -12.29 -28.11
CA ALA A 113 -3.45 -10.96 -28.68
C ALA A 113 -2.20 -10.35 -28.04
N GLY A 114 -1.18 -10.13 -28.87
CA GLY A 114 0.03 -9.37 -28.54
C GLY A 114 -0.33 -7.93 -28.18
N GLY A 115 -0.82 -7.74 -26.95
CA GLY A 115 -1.06 -6.46 -26.36
C GLY A 115 0.26 -5.72 -26.23
N SER A 116 0.46 -4.74 -27.11
CA SER A 116 1.47 -3.71 -26.93
C SER A 116 1.27 -3.10 -25.56
N PHE A 117 2.12 -3.50 -24.61
CA PHE A 117 2.09 -3.06 -23.23
C PHE A 117 2.63 -1.62 -23.22
N SER A 118 1.76 -0.66 -23.51
CA SER A 118 2.04 0.74 -23.30
C SER A 118 2.14 0.97 -21.80
N PHE A 119 3.37 0.97 -21.29
CA PHE A 119 3.62 1.41 -19.92
C PHE A 119 2.98 2.78 -19.73
N PRO A 120 2.17 2.99 -18.67
CA PRO A 120 1.71 4.32 -18.34
C PRO A 120 2.95 5.19 -18.17
N ARG A 121 3.05 6.22 -19.03
CA ARG A 121 4.07 7.26 -18.93
C ARG A 121 3.95 7.82 -17.53
N MET A 122 4.89 7.44 -16.66
CA MET A 122 4.98 7.97 -15.30
C MET A 122 4.93 9.50 -15.44
N PRO A 123 4.04 10.19 -14.72
CA PRO A 123 4.09 11.64 -14.68
C PRO A 123 5.51 12.02 -14.25
N ASP A 124 6.09 12.97 -14.97
CA ASP A 124 7.38 13.57 -14.65
C ASP A 124 7.24 14.08 -13.22
N ARG A 125 7.69 13.27 -12.25
CA ARG A 125 7.67 13.62 -10.84
C ARG A 125 8.87 14.54 -10.68
N SER A 126 8.70 15.77 -11.19
CA SER A 126 9.54 16.90 -10.85
C SER A 126 9.63 16.88 -9.33
N MET A 127 10.83 16.63 -8.84
CA MET A 127 11.14 16.79 -7.43
C MET A 127 11.01 18.28 -7.14
N GLU A 128 9.78 18.71 -6.84
CA GLU A 128 9.56 19.99 -6.18
C GLU A 128 10.33 19.89 -4.87
N SER A 129 11.41 20.65 -4.81
CA SER A 129 12.19 20.89 -3.60
C SER A 129 11.22 21.41 -2.55
N VAL A 130 10.79 20.52 -1.66
CA VAL A 130 10.17 20.90 -0.40
C VAL A 130 11.23 21.62 0.41
N SER A 131 11.21 22.95 0.31
CA SER A 131 11.87 23.82 1.26
C SER A 131 11.27 23.50 2.63
N LEU A 132 12.02 22.77 3.46
CA LEU A 132 11.73 22.68 4.89
C LEU A 132 11.88 24.08 5.45
N SER A 133 10.78 24.72 5.78
CA SER A 133 10.77 25.86 6.69
C SER A 133 11.28 25.35 8.04
N GLU A 134 12.39 25.90 8.49
CA GLU A 134 12.89 25.76 9.86
C GLU A 134 11.98 26.57 10.77
N ASP A 135 10.80 26.05 11.07
CA ASP A 135 9.90 26.62 12.06
C ASP A 135 10.45 26.35 13.47
N GLU A 136 11.14 27.38 13.97
CA GLU A 136 11.02 27.94 15.33
C GLU A 136 10.97 26.92 16.49
N LEU A 137 12.14 26.79 17.10
CA LEU A 137 12.35 26.27 18.45
C LEU A 137 11.46 27.01 19.46
N SER A 138 10.29 26.46 19.78
CA SER A 138 9.59 26.81 21.00
C SER A 138 10.26 26.10 22.17
N ASP A 139 11.13 26.84 22.86
CA ASP A 139 11.43 26.67 24.27
C ASP A 139 10.12 26.37 25.03
N SER A 140 10.06 25.18 25.63
CA SER A 140 9.15 24.90 26.74
C SER A 140 10.02 24.47 27.91
N SER A 141 10.55 25.50 28.55
CA SER A 141 11.07 25.48 29.91
C SER A 141 9.97 25.09 30.90
N GLY A 142 10.27 24.10 31.76
CA GLY A 142 9.50 23.83 32.97
C GLY A 142 9.32 22.34 33.27
N GLY A 143 10.26 21.76 34.03
CA GLY A 143 10.13 20.39 34.53
C GLY A 143 11.39 19.87 35.18
N ASP A 144 11.80 20.53 36.26
CA ASP A 144 12.80 20.07 37.22
C ASP A 144 12.35 18.78 37.90
N GLY A 145 13.02 17.68 37.57
CA GLY A 145 12.84 16.38 38.20
C GLY A 145 14.19 15.74 38.45
N SER A 146 14.79 16.08 39.59
CA SER A 146 16.06 15.53 40.06
C SER A 146 15.99 14.01 40.25
N GLY A 147 16.86 13.29 39.53
CA GLY A 147 17.20 11.89 39.76
C GLY A 147 18.53 11.63 39.04
N ASP A 148 19.64 12.04 39.65
CA ASP A 148 20.55 11.15 40.38
C ASP A 148 21.24 10.12 39.48
N SER A 149 22.44 10.52 39.05
CA SER A 149 23.70 9.76 39.06
C SER A 149 23.71 8.33 38.52
N SER A 150 24.28 8.17 37.32
CA SER A 150 25.56 7.45 37.18
C SER A 150 26.13 7.58 35.77
N ASP A 151 27.27 8.26 35.70
CA ASP A 151 28.38 8.10 34.76
C ASP A 151 28.45 6.70 34.11
N VAL A 152 28.33 6.67 32.77
CA VAL A 152 28.99 5.66 31.93
C VAL A 152 29.54 6.37 30.69
N GLU A 153 30.87 6.34 30.59
CA GLU A 153 31.71 6.77 29.48
C GLU A 153 31.18 6.36 28.08
N ALA A 154 31.24 7.31 27.13
CA ALA A 154 31.31 7.05 25.70
C ALA A 154 32.65 6.35 25.34
N PRO A 155 32.83 5.61 24.22
CA PRO A 155 32.50 6.08 22.87
C PRO A 155 32.09 4.98 21.86
N LEU A 156 31.65 5.39 20.66
CA LEU A 156 32.23 4.97 19.36
C LEU A 156 31.33 5.41 18.20
N SER A 157 31.82 6.44 17.52
CA SER A 157 31.48 6.85 16.16
C SER A 157 31.55 5.70 15.16
N HIS A 158 30.45 5.24 14.56
CA HIS A 158 30.49 4.42 13.33
C HIS A 158 29.32 4.77 12.39
N GLY A 159 29.67 5.42 11.28
CA GLY A 159 29.12 5.14 9.95
C GLY A 159 27.68 5.56 9.65
N PHE A 160 27.46 6.86 9.45
CA PHE A 160 26.35 7.32 8.61
C PHE A 160 26.58 6.83 7.17
N SER A 161 25.87 5.78 6.75
CA SER A 161 25.83 5.32 5.36
C SER A 161 25.31 6.43 4.46
N ARG A 162 26.15 6.89 3.54
CA ARG A 162 25.74 7.82 2.47
C ARG A 162 24.73 7.12 1.53
N PRO A 163 23.69 7.84 1.08
CA PRO A 163 22.80 7.34 0.03
C PRO A 163 23.57 7.19 -1.29
N TRP A 164 23.28 6.11 -2.00
CA TRP A 164 23.81 5.77 -3.32
C TRP A 164 23.35 6.79 -4.37
N ASP A 165 24.31 7.37 -5.11
CA ASP A 165 24.07 8.31 -6.22
C ASP A 165 24.34 7.59 -7.57
N PRO A 166 23.30 7.34 -8.39
CA PRO A 166 23.45 6.63 -9.66
C PRO A 166 23.78 7.52 -10.88
N SER A 167 24.20 8.78 -10.71
CA SER A 167 24.31 9.74 -11.83
C SER A 167 25.59 9.69 -12.68
N HIS A 168 26.40 8.63 -12.63
CA HIS A 168 27.56 8.44 -13.51
C HIS A 168 27.49 7.12 -14.28
N GLY A 169 26.88 7.18 -15.47
CA GLY A 169 26.90 6.16 -16.51
C GLY A 169 26.71 6.80 -17.88
#